data_AF-A0A1J5JA58-F1
#
_entry.id   AF-A0A1J5JA58-F1
#
_cell.length_a   1.000
_cell.length_b   1.000
_cell.length_c   1.000
_cell.angle_alpha   90.00
_cell.angle_beta   90.00
_cell.angle_gamma   90.00
#
_symmetry.space_group_name_H-M   'P 1'
#
loop_
_entity.id
_entity.type
_entity.pdbx_description
1 polymer ?
#
loop_
_entity_poly.entity_id
_entity_poly.type
_entity_poly.pdbx_seq_one_letter_code
_entity_poly.pdbx_strand_id
1 'polypeptide(L)'
;MQRLIMAALAGGLFGAGLLVSNMVDTVKVQGWLDVFGDWDPTLAFVLGGAILPMALAWRLAERRKVAALGTPIPARHDPRLAPGLVIGSLLFGAG
;
A
#
# COMPACT_ATOMS: atom_id res chain seq x y z
N MET A 1 23.71 0.13 9.60
CA MET A 1 23.85 0.00 8.13
C MET A 1 22.77 -0.89 7.49
N GLN A 2 22.58 -2.14 7.94
CA GLN A 2 21.61 -3.07 7.34
C GLN A 2 20.19 -2.51 7.16
N ARG A 3 19.67 -1.76 8.15
CA ARG A 3 18.35 -1.12 8.07
C ARG A 3 18.24 -0.11 6.92
N LEU A 4 19.29 0.65 6.64
CA LEU A 4 19.31 1.65 5.56
C LEU A 4 19.33 0.96 4.19
N ILE A 5 20.13 -0.11 4.06
CA ILE A 5 20.20 -0.90 2.83
C ILE A 5 18.82 -1.51 2.53
N MET A 6 18.18 -2.12 3.53
CA MET A 6 16.84 -2.70 3.34
C MET A 6 15.78 -1.64 3.05
N ALA A 7 15.87 -0.45 3.66
CA ALA A 7 14.98 0.66 3.35
C ALA A 7 15.15 1.14 1.90
N ALA A 8 16.39 1.26 1.42
CA ALA A 8 16.68 1.64 0.04
C ALA A 8 16.20 0.58 -0.96
N LEU A 9 16.41 -0.71 -0.66
CA LEU A 9 15.91 -1.81 -1.48
C LEU A 9 14.38 -1.85 -1.52
N ALA A 10 13.72 -1.72 -0.37
CA ALA A 10 12.26 -1.72 -0.30
C ALA A 10 11.65 -0.50 -1.03
N GLY A 11 12.19 0.69 -0.79
CA GLY A 11 11.75 1.91 -1.46
C GLY A 11 12.02 1.88 -2.97
N GLY A 12 13.19 1.38 -3.38
CA GLY A 12 13.55 1.21 -4.79
C GLY A 12 12.65 0.21 -5.50
N LEU A 13 12.37 -0.94 -4.88
CA LEU A 13 11.46 -1.95 -5.42
C LEU A 13 10.02 -1.39 -5.53
N PHE A 14 9.55 -0.68 -4.52
CA PHE A 14 8.24 -0.03 -4.53
C PHE A 14 8.14 1.01 -5.65
N GLY A 15 9.11 1.93 -5.75
CA GLY A 15 9.14 2.95 -6.80
C GLY A 15 9.25 2.36 -8.20
N ALA A 16 10.08 1.33 -8.40
CA ALA A 16 10.16 0.61 -9.67
C ALA A 16 8.82 -0.07 -10.01
N GLY A 17 8.14 -0.66 -9.03
CA GLY A 17 6.79 -1.21 -9.20
C GLY A 17 5.77 -0.16 -9.63
N LEU A 18 5.81 1.06 -9.06
CA LEU A 18 4.92 2.16 -9.47
C LEU A 18 5.16 2.58 -10.93
N LEU A 19 6.42 2.65 -11.37
CA LEU A 19 6.77 2.97 -12.75
C LEU A 19 6.31 1.89 -13.72
N VAL A 20 6.63 0.62 -13.44
CA VAL A 20 6.25 -0.52 -14.29
C VAL A 20 4.73 -0.70 -14.37
N SER A 21 4.01 -0.43 -13.28
CA SER A 21 2.54 -0.54 -13.24
C SER A 21 1.80 0.69 -13.81
N ASN A 22 2.53 1.73 -14.24
CA ASN A 22 2.00 3.02 -14.68
C ASN A 22 1.10 3.70 -13.63
N MET A 23 1.37 3.50 -12.34
CA MET A 23 0.61 4.14 -11.25
C MET A 23 1.02 5.61 -11.02
N VAL A 24 2.04 6.09 -11.73
CA VAL A 24 2.43 7.50 -11.75
C VAL A 24 1.52 8.35 -12.64
N ASP A 25 0.72 7.71 -13.49
CA ASP A 25 -0.24 8.37 -14.38
C ASP A 25 -1.62 8.46 -13.69
N THR A 26 -2.08 9.69 -13.47
CA THR A 26 -3.36 9.96 -12.81
C THR A 26 -4.56 9.53 -13.64
N VAL A 27 -4.41 9.46 -14.98
CA VAL A 27 -5.49 9.05 -15.88
C VAL A 27 -5.93 7.62 -15.57
N LYS A 28 -4.99 6.75 -15.20
CA LYS A 28 -5.29 5.36 -14.83
C LYS A 28 -6.16 5.25 -13.58
N VAL A 29 -5.93 6.12 -12.59
CA VAL A 29 -6.75 6.17 -11.38
C VAL A 29 -8.12 6.77 -11.69
N GLN A 30 -8.19 7.81 -12.52
CA GLN A 30 -9.45 8.42 -12.94
C GLN A 30 -10.32 7.43 -13.73
N GLY A 31 -9.75 6.72 -14.71
CA GLY A 31 -10.45 5.70 -15.49
C GLY A 31 -10.97 4.55 -14.64
N TRP A 32 -10.26 4.14 -13.59
CA TRP A 32 -10.77 3.16 -12.63
C TRP A 32 -11.99 3.66 -11.84
N LEU A 33 -12.06 4.96 -11.54
CA LEU A 33 -13.18 5.57 -10.81
C LEU A 33 -14.36 5.91 -11.72
N ASP A 34 -14.16 5.99 -13.04
CA ASP A 34 -15.19 6.32 -14.03
C ASP A 34 -16.12 5.13 -14.36
N VAL A 35 -16.74 4.54 -13.33
CA VAL A 35 -17.58 3.34 -13.46
C VAL A 35 -18.81 3.56 -14.35
N PHE A 36 -19.24 4.81 -14.55
CA PHE A 36 -20.38 5.17 -15.40
C PHE A 36 -19.98 5.67 -16.80
N GLY A 37 -18.68 5.78 -17.09
CA GLY A 37 -18.13 6.26 -18.35
C GLY A 37 -17.16 5.26 -18.99
N ASP A 38 -15.96 5.71 -19.33
CA ASP A 38 -14.93 4.87 -19.95
C ASP A 38 -14.10 4.13 -18.88
N TRP A 39 -14.78 3.20 -18.20
CA TRP A 39 -14.21 2.50 -17.06
C TRP A 39 -13.02 1.62 -17.47
N ASP A 40 -11.85 1.88 -16.86
CA ASP A 40 -10.64 1.08 -17.04
C ASP A 40 -10.43 0.12 -15.85
N PRO A 41 -10.71 -1.19 -16.01
CA PRO A 41 -10.54 -2.17 -14.94
C PRO A 41 -9.09 -2.61 -14.71
N THR A 42 -8.12 -2.17 -15.50
CA THR A 42 -6.73 -2.67 -15.41
C THR A 42 -6.08 -2.37 -14.06
N LEU A 43 -6.54 -1.34 -13.36
CA LEU A 43 -6.09 -1.00 -12.01
C LEU A 43 -6.38 -2.12 -11.00
N ALA A 44 -7.40 -2.95 -11.22
CA ALA A 44 -7.71 -4.11 -10.37
C ALA A 44 -6.55 -5.12 -10.29
N PHE A 45 -5.80 -5.33 -11.39
CA PHE A 45 -4.64 -6.22 -11.39
C PHE A 45 -3.50 -5.69 -10.52
N VAL A 46 -3.31 -4.36 -10.51
CA VAL A 46 -2.31 -3.71 -9.67
C VAL A 46 -2.72 -3.78 -8.20
N LEU A 47 -3.99 -3.46 -7.89
CA LEU A 47 -4.54 -3.60 -6.54
C LEU A 47 -4.44 -5.04 -6.04
N GLY A 48 -4.85 -6.01 -6.84
CA GLY A 48 -4.74 -7.43 -6.50
C GLY A 48 -3.29 -7.86 -6.27
N GLY A 49 -2.38 -7.43 -7.15
CA GLY A 49 -0.94 -7.66 -7.03
C GLY A 49 -0.32 -7.04 -5.78
N ALA A 50 -0.88 -5.96 -5.24
CA ALA A 50 -0.43 -5.36 -3.98
C ALA A 50 -1.08 -6.02 -2.75
N ILE A 51 -2.39 -6.28 -2.81
CA ILE A 51 -3.18 -6.80 -1.68
C ILE A 51 -2.79 -8.24 -1.36
N LEU A 52 -2.60 -9.12 -2.37
CA LEU A 52 -2.33 -10.54 -2.13
C LEU A 52 -1.00 -10.79 -1.39
N PRO A 53 0.16 -10.22 -1.80
CA PRO A 53 1.39 -10.36 -1.05
C PRO A 53 1.30 -9.75 0.35
N MET A 54 0.59 -8.62 0.49
CA MET A 54 0.40 -7.98 1.80
C MET A 54 -0.44 -8.83 2.75
N ALA A 55 -1.50 -9.47 2.26
CA ALA A 55 -2.31 -10.40 3.04
C ALA A 55 -1.48 -11.59 3.54
N LEU A 56 -0.59 -12.13 2.69
CA LEU A 56 0.35 -13.17 3.08
C LEU A 56 1.36 -12.66 4.13
N ALA A 57 1.90 -11.46 3.94
CA ALA A 57 2.84 -10.83 4.87
C ALA A 57 2.21 -10.63 6.25
N TRP A 58 0.96 -10.17 6.31
CA TRP A 58 0.22 -10.01 7.55
C TRP A 58 0.05 -11.35 8.29
N ARG A 59 -0.38 -12.39 7.58
CA ARG A 59 -0.56 -13.74 8.16
C ARG A 59 0.74 -14.31 8.72
N LEU A 60 1.88 -13.99 8.10
CA LEU A 60 3.20 -14.37 8.61
C LEU A 60 3.61 -13.51 9.82
N ALA A 61 3.34 -12.20 9.78
CA ALA A 61 3.64 -11.28 10.86
C ALA A 61 2.87 -11.62 12.16
N GLU A 62 1.60 -12.02 12.06
CA GLU A 62 0.81 -12.47 13.22
C GLU A 62 1.43 -13.66 13.97
N ARG A 63 2.22 -14.49 13.27
CA ARG A 63 2.90 -15.65 13.84
C ARG A 63 4.28 -15.32 14.41
N ARG A 64 4.75 -14.07 14.27
CA ARG A 64 6.10 -13.63 14.62
C ARG A 64 6.05 -12.55 15.69
N LYS A 65 6.94 -12.64 16.67
CA LYS A 65 7.14 -11.55 17.66
C LYS A 65 8.12 -10.48 17.16
N VAL A 66 9.01 -10.86 16.23
CA VAL A 66 10.07 -10.02 15.70
C VAL A 66 10.09 -10.03 14.17
N ALA A 67 10.35 -8.86 13.60
CA ALA A 67 10.55 -8.65 12.18
C ALA A 67 11.86 -9.34 11.73
N ALA A 68 12.04 -9.49 10.41
CA ALA A 68 13.24 -10.12 9.84
C ALA A 68 14.55 -9.41 10.25
N LEU A 69 14.48 -8.11 10.58
CA LEU A 69 15.61 -7.29 11.03
C LEU A 69 15.77 -7.24 12.55
N GLY A 70 15.05 -8.09 13.29
CA GLY A 70 15.16 -8.20 14.75
C GLY A 70 14.39 -7.15 15.54
N THR A 71 13.70 -6.21 14.88
CA THR A 71 12.84 -5.23 15.55
C THR A 71 11.52 -5.86 15.99
N PRO A 72 10.92 -5.44 17.12
CA PRO A 72 9.59 -5.88 17.51
C PRO A 72 8.56 -5.58 16.41
N ILE A 73 7.63 -6.50 16.17
CA ILE A 73 6.46 -6.22 15.34
C ILE A 73 5.44 -5.47 16.20
N PRO A 74 4.93 -4.29 15.78
CA PRO A 74 3.92 -3.56 16.53
C PRO A 74 2.65 -4.39 16.75
N ALA A 75 1.95 -4.11 17.84
CA ALA A 75 0.65 -4.71 18.10
C ALA A 75 -0.39 -4.25 17.04
N ARG A 76 -1.42 -5.07 16.84
CA ARG A 76 -2.53 -4.74 15.96
C ARG A 76 -3.21 -3.46 16.44
N HIS A 77 -3.44 -2.53 15.52
CA HIS A 77 -4.08 -1.26 15.84
C HIS A 77 -5.56 -1.46 16.18
N ASP A 78 -6.11 -0.64 17.08
CA ASP A 78 -7.54 -0.64 17.42
C ASP A 78 -8.36 -0.25 16.18
N PRO A 79 -9.33 -1.05 15.73
CA PRO A 79 -10.10 -0.78 14.50
C PRO A 79 -11.08 0.39 14.60
N ARG A 80 -11.03 1.20 15.66
CA ARG A 80 -11.91 2.38 15.82
C ARG A 80 -11.59 3.45 14.80
N LEU A 81 -12.61 3.84 14.03
CA LEU A 81 -12.53 4.98 13.13
C LEU A 81 -12.49 6.28 13.94
N ALA A 82 -11.29 6.78 14.19
CA ALA A 82 -11.09 8.04 14.87
C ALA A 82 -11.45 9.23 13.95
N PRO A 83 -12.03 10.34 14.47
CA PRO A 83 -12.33 11.53 13.67
C PRO A 83 -11.11 12.08 12.93
N GLY A 84 -9.91 12.01 13.55
CA GLY A 84 -8.66 12.42 12.91
C GLY A 84 -8.30 11.59 11.68
N LEU A 85 -8.62 10.28 11.68
CA LEU A 85 -8.41 9.43 10.51
C LEU A 85 -9.35 9.81 9.37
N VAL A 86 -10.62 10.07 9.67
CA VAL A 86 -11.62 10.45 8.66
C VAL A 86 -11.26 11.81 8.04
N ILE A 87 -11.07 12.83 8.88
CA ILE A 87 -10.77 14.20 8.40
C ILE A 87 -9.42 14.21 7.68
N GLY A 88 -8.40 13.55 8.24
CA GLY A 88 -7.08 13.47 7.63
C GLY A 88 -7.09 12.77 6.28
N SER A 89 -7.85 11.68 6.12
CA SER A 89 -7.96 10.97 4.85
C SER A 89 -8.69 11.79 3.78
N LEU A 90 -9.73 12.53 4.18
CA LEU A 90 -10.44 13.43 3.27
C LEU A 90 -9.55 14.58 2.79
N LEU A 91 -8.82 15.24 3.70
CA LEU A 91 -7.90 16.32 3.35
C LEU A 91 -6.74 15.81 2.48
N PHE A 92 -6.20 14.63 2.80
CA PHE A 92 -5.14 14.01 2.01
C PHE A 92 -5.62 13.65 0.60
N GLY A 93 -6.80 13.05 0.46
CA GLY A 93 -7.34 12.68 -0.85
C GLY A 93 -7.78 13.88 -1.71
N ALA A 94 -8.06 15.02 -1.09
CA ALA A 94 -8.42 16.25 -1.80
C ALA A 94 -7.21 16.99 -2.40
N GLY A 95 -5.99 16.71 -1.93
CA GLY A 95 -4.74 17.31 -2.42
C GLY A 95 -4.05 16.44 -3.47
#